data_AF-A0A239MC67-F1
#
_entry.id   AF-A0A239MC67-F1
#
_cell.length_a   1.000
_cell.length_b   1.000
_cell.length_c   1.000
_cell.angle_alpha   90.00
_cell.angle_beta   90.00
_cell.angle_gamma   90.00
#
_symmetry.space_group_name_H-M   'P 1'
#
loop_
_entity.id
_entity.type
_entity.pdbx_description
1 polymer ?
#
loop_
_entity_poly.entity_id
_entity_poly.type
_entity_poly.pdbx_seq_one_letter_code
_entity_poly.pdbx_strand_id
1 'polypeptide(L)'
;MAVRLTDAEVRAHRVATHLGGTGVLDTGVQDTPPGGAAHLALAARGHATRGELVRRFLRYAGPTDRDGLAAWLALSPAAARRWWELADVVPVEVDGRRLFLHPDDLDAARAAPAARGVSLLPPYDPVLELGDRALLVPDPARRKQVWRATANPGVVLAAGAVAGTWRRRKGTITVTPFGRAPDRRALAAAAGEEVVVAES
;
A
#
# COMPACT_ATOMS: atom_id res chain seq x y z
N MET A 1 -14.45 -20.74 -11.40
CA MET A 1 -13.38 -20.23 -12.28
C MET A 1 -12.56 -19.24 -11.46
N ALA A 2 -11.25 -19.43 -11.32
CA ALA A 2 -10.42 -18.51 -10.53
C ALA A 2 -10.37 -17.14 -11.24
N VAL A 3 -10.54 -16.07 -10.48
CA VAL A 3 -10.51 -14.71 -11.01
C VAL A 3 -9.07 -14.31 -11.23
N ARG A 4 -8.73 -13.85 -12.44
CA ARG A 4 -7.38 -13.38 -12.77
C ARG A 4 -7.32 -11.87 -12.68
N LEU A 5 -6.29 -11.39 -12.00
CA LEU A 5 -5.89 -9.99 -11.90
C LEU A 5 -4.41 -9.91 -12.25
N THR A 6 -3.97 -8.74 -12.67
CA THR A 6 -2.56 -8.38 -12.89
C THR A 6 -2.01 -7.61 -11.71
N ASP A 7 -0.70 -7.56 -11.53
CA ASP A 7 -0.08 -6.71 -10.50
C ASP A 7 -0.45 -5.24 -10.66
N ALA A 8 -0.69 -4.79 -11.90
CA ALA A 8 -1.13 -3.43 -12.20
C ALA A 8 -2.55 -3.15 -11.69
N GLU A 9 -3.49 -4.07 -11.92
CA GLU A 9 -4.87 -3.97 -11.40
C GLU A 9 -4.88 -4.01 -9.87
N VAL A 10 -4.05 -4.85 -9.26
CA VAL A 10 -3.93 -4.88 -7.79
C VAL A 10 -3.39 -3.56 -7.24
N ARG A 11 -2.32 -3.02 -7.84
CA ARG A 11 -1.79 -1.71 -7.41
C ARG A 11 -2.84 -0.61 -7.59
N ALA A 12 -3.56 -0.59 -8.70
CA ALA A 12 -4.62 0.38 -8.95
C ALA A 12 -5.75 0.28 -7.92
N HIS A 13 -6.22 -0.94 -7.62
CA HIS A 13 -7.23 -1.19 -6.59
C HIS A 13 -6.78 -0.66 -5.23
N ARG A 14 -5.57 -1.02 -4.77
CA ARG A 14 -5.09 -0.57 -3.46
C ARG A 14 -4.89 0.94 -3.40
N VAL A 15 -4.33 1.54 -4.45
CA VAL A 15 -4.19 2.99 -4.53
C VAL A 15 -5.57 3.65 -4.44
N ALA A 16 -6.58 3.13 -5.12
CA ALA A 16 -7.95 3.64 -5.03
C ALA A 16 -8.55 3.47 -3.62
N THR A 17 -8.32 2.33 -2.97
CA THR A 17 -8.78 2.05 -1.59
C THR A 17 -8.18 3.03 -0.57
N HIS A 18 -6.91 3.44 -0.74
CA HIS A 18 -6.20 4.27 0.25
C HIS A 18 -6.22 5.77 -0.07
N LEU A 19 -6.20 6.16 -1.35
CA LEU A 19 -6.27 7.56 -1.77
C LEU A 19 -7.72 8.08 -1.91
N GLY A 20 -8.70 7.17 -1.99
CA GLY A 20 -10.12 7.48 -2.20
C GLY A 20 -10.92 7.86 -0.94
N GLY A 21 -10.29 7.92 0.24
CA GLY A 21 -10.94 8.38 1.47
C GLY A 21 -10.98 7.36 2.61
N THR A 22 -9.81 6.98 3.13
CA THR A 22 -9.72 6.45 4.50
C THR A 22 -9.16 7.52 5.42
N GLY A 23 -10.04 8.11 6.22
CA GLY A 23 -9.73 9.04 7.30
C GLY A 23 -8.89 8.39 8.40
N VAL A 24 -7.60 8.19 8.13
CA VAL A 24 -6.60 8.03 9.19
C VAL A 24 -6.56 9.32 10.03
N LEU A 25 -6.81 10.48 9.39
CA LEU A 25 -6.88 11.78 10.07
C LEU A 25 -8.15 11.98 10.94
N ASP A 26 -9.24 11.24 10.72
CA ASP A 26 -10.45 11.32 11.56
C ASP A 26 -10.31 10.59 12.91
N THR A 27 -9.22 9.84 13.11
CA THR A 27 -8.97 9.12 14.37
C THR A 27 -8.07 9.86 15.36
N GLY A 28 -7.50 11.01 14.97
CA GLY A 28 -6.61 11.80 15.81
C GLY A 28 -5.30 11.10 16.20
N VAL A 29 -4.92 10.03 15.49
CA VAL A 29 -3.72 9.25 15.82
C VAL A 29 -2.51 9.83 15.09
N GLN A 30 -1.58 10.42 15.84
CA GLN A 30 -0.23 10.68 15.34
C GLN A 30 0.60 9.40 15.43
N ASP A 31 1.02 8.87 14.27
CA ASP A 31 1.98 7.75 14.18
C ASP A 31 3.40 8.32 14.25
N THR A 32 4.03 8.28 15.42
CA THR A 32 5.44 8.66 15.58
C THR A 32 6.11 7.75 16.63
N PRO A 33 7.17 6.99 16.27
CA PRO A 33 7.83 6.95 14.97
C PRO A 33 6.99 6.18 13.91
N PRO A 34 7.15 6.47 12.62
CA PRO A 34 6.17 6.07 11.63
C PRO A 34 6.43 4.67 11.08
N GLY A 35 5.34 3.94 10.80
CA GLY A 35 5.39 2.63 10.14
C GLY A 35 4.61 1.51 10.84
N GLY A 36 3.53 1.80 11.58
CA GLY A 36 2.77 0.66 12.13
C GLY A 36 1.45 0.86 12.88
N ALA A 37 1.04 2.03 13.39
CA ALA A 37 0.17 1.98 14.58
C ALA A 37 -1.22 2.65 14.54
N ALA A 38 -1.60 3.50 13.58
CA ALA A 38 -2.86 4.25 13.72
C ALA A 38 -4.17 3.43 13.63
N HIS A 39 -4.23 2.46 12.71
CA HIS A 39 -5.43 1.65 12.43
C HIS A 39 -5.53 0.37 13.29
N LEU A 40 -4.40 -0.16 13.76
CA LEU A 40 -4.32 -1.13 14.87
C LEU A 40 -4.70 -0.49 16.21
N ALA A 41 -4.34 0.78 16.43
CA ALA A 41 -4.73 1.52 17.64
C ALA A 41 -6.26 1.68 17.78
N LEU A 42 -7.04 1.59 16.70
CA LEU A 42 -8.50 1.57 16.76
C LEU A 42 -9.08 0.15 16.98
N ALA A 43 -8.43 -0.90 16.47
CA ALA A 43 -8.75 -2.28 16.85
C ALA A 43 -8.52 -2.52 18.36
N ALA A 44 -7.53 -1.83 18.94
CA ALA A 44 -7.18 -1.83 20.36
C ALA A 44 -8.16 -1.08 21.28
N ARG A 45 -9.25 -0.47 20.76
CA ARG A 45 -10.36 -0.06 21.63
C ARG A 45 -11.24 -1.24 22.12
N GLY A 46 -10.91 -2.49 21.73
CA GLY A 46 -11.11 -3.65 22.62
C GLY A 46 -12.27 -4.62 22.34
N HIS A 47 -12.99 -4.53 21.22
CA HIS A 47 -14.23 -5.33 21.01
C HIS A 47 -14.34 -6.09 19.69
N ALA A 48 -13.28 -6.16 18.86
CA ALA A 48 -13.35 -6.92 17.61
C ALA A 48 -13.04 -8.41 17.84
N THR A 49 -13.87 -9.30 17.29
CA THR A 49 -13.56 -10.73 17.23
C THR A 49 -12.38 -10.99 16.28
N ARG A 50 -11.71 -12.14 16.42
CA ARG A 50 -10.59 -12.52 15.52
C ARG A 50 -11.02 -12.53 14.04
N GLY A 51 -12.22 -13.03 13.74
CA GLY A 51 -12.75 -13.03 12.37
C GLY A 51 -12.98 -11.63 11.82
N GLU A 52 -13.50 -10.71 12.64
CA GLU A 52 -13.67 -9.31 12.23
C GLU A 52 -12.31 -8.61 11.97
N LEU A 53 -11.26 -8.95 12.73
CA LEU A 53 -9.91 -8.44 12.45
C LEU A 53 -9.37 -8.94 11.10
N VAL A 54 -9.57 -10.23 10.79
CA VAL A 54 -9.17 -10.78 9.48
C VAL A 54 -9.97 -10.17 8.34
N ARG A 55 -11.28 -9.99 8.52
CA ARG A 55 -12.12 -9.27 7.57
C ARG A 55 -11.59 -7.87 7.29
N ARG A 56 -11.34 -7.07 8.32
CA ARG A 56 -10.78 -5.71 8.17
C ARG A 56 -9.43 -5.71 7.48
N PHE A 57 -8.55 -6.65 7.84
CA PHE A 57 -7.28 -6.82 7.17
C PHE A 57 -7.47 -7.11 5.67
N LEU A 58 -8.38 -8.02 5.30
CA LEU A 58 -8.68 -8.33 3.89
C LEU A 58 -9.23 -7.10 3.14
N ARG A 59 -10.15 -6.35 3.74
CA ARG A 59 -10.68 -5.10 3.14
C ARG A 59 -9.61 -4.04 2.92
N TYR A 60 -8.61 -4.04 3.79
CA TYR A 60 -7.55 -3.04 3.79
C TYR A 60 -6.37 -3.43 2.87
N ALA A 61 -5.87 -4.65 3.01
CA ALA A 61 -4.66 -5.14 2.37
C ALA A 61 -4.91 -5.96 1.10
N GLY A 62 -6.17 -6.31 0.80
CA GLY A 62 -6.54 -7.19 -0.30
C GLY A 62 -6.09 -6.68 -1.68
N PRO A 63 -5.81 -7.59 -2.64
CA PRO A 63 -5.59 -9.02 -2.47
C PRO A 63 -4.32 -9.31 -1.65
N THR A 64 -4.39 -10.30 -0.77
CA THR A 64 -3.29 -10.66 0.15
C THR A 64 -3.35 -12.14 0.51
N ASP A 65 -2.51 -12.59 1.43
CA ASP A 65 -2.50 -13.96 1.94
C ASP A 65 -2.31 -14.02 3.46
N ARG A 66 -2.16 -15.24 3.97
CA ARG A 66 -2.00 -15.54 5.39
C ARG A 66 -0.68 -15.00 5.95
N ASP A 67 0.35 -14.90 5.11
CA ASP A 67 1.66 -14.41 5.53
C ASP A 67 1.61 -12.88 5.66
N GLY A 68 0.85 -12.21 4.79
CA GLY A 68 0.46 -10.80 4.95
C GLY A 68 -0.25 -10.55 6.28
N LEU A 69 -1.23 -11.38 6.65
CA LEU A 69 -1.92 -11.27 7.96
C LEU A 69 -0.95 -11.49 9.12
N ALA A 70 -0.07 -12.49 8.99
CA ALA A 70 0.93 -12.81 10.01
C ALA A 70 1.87 -11.62 10.25
N ALA A 71 2.36 -11.00 9.17
CA ALA A 71 3.21 -9.82 9.24
C ALA A 71 2.45 -8.63 9.85
N TRP A 72 1.20 -8.40 9.44
CA TRP A 72 0.42 -7.24 9.87
C TRP A 72 0.02 -7.29 11.35
N LEU A 73 -0.35 -8.47 11.87
CA LEU A 73 -0.75 -8.67 13.28
C LEU A 73 0.37 -9.22 14.18
N ALA A 74 1.59 -9.35 13.66
CA ALA A 74 2.71 -10.02 14.33
C ALA A 74 2.33 -11.43 14.87
N LEU A 75 1.56 -12.19 14.09
CA LEU A 75 1.12 -13.54 14.46
C LEU A 75 2.15 -14.59 14.05
N SER A 76 2.19 -15.71 14.79
CA SER A 76 2.86 -16.91 14.30
C SER A 76 2.14 -17.47 13.06
N PRO A 77 2.84 -18.17 12.15
CA PRO A 77 2.19 -18.78 10.98
C PRO A 77 1.01 -19.69 11.33
N ALA A 78 1.10 -20.41 12.46
CA ALA A 78 0.02 -21.26 12.95
C ALA A 78 -1.20 -20.46 13.42
N ALA A 79 -0.98 -19.33 14.10
CA ALA A 79 -2.07 -18.45 14.53
C ALA A 79 -2.74 -17.77 13.33
N ALA A 80 -1.95 -17.27 12.38
CA ALA A 80 -2.46 -16.66 11.15
C ALA A 80 -3.35 -17.64 10.36
N ARG A 81 -2.92 -18.91 10.20
CA ARG A 81 -3.75 -19.96 9.58
C ARG A 81 -5.09 -20.14 10.28
N ARG A 82 -5.11 -20.30 11.61
CA ARG A 82 -6.34 -20.48 12.39
C ARG A 82 -7.27 -19.28 12.30
N TRP A 83 -6.72 -18.06 12.30
CA TRP A 83 -7.53 -16.85 12.23
C TRP A 83 -8.11 -16.67 10.83
N TRP A 84 -7.35 -17.03 9.80
CA TRP A 84 -7.78 -16.95 8.41
C TRP A 84 -9.03 -17.80 8.11
N GLU A 85 -9.19 -18.92 8.81
CA GLU A 85 -10.37 -19.80 8.71
C GLU A 85 -11.66 -19.16 9.24
N LEU A 86 -11.57 -18.04 9.95
CA LEU A 86 -12.71 -17.32 10.55
C LEU A 86 -13.34 -16.29 9.60
N ALA A 87 -12.81 -16.13 8.39
CA ALA A 87 -13.27 -15.13 7.43
C ALA A 87 -13.58 -15.76 6.07
N ASP A 88 -14.57 -15.20 5.39
CA ASP A 88 -14.85 -15.52 3.99
C ASP A 88 -13.78 -14.91 3.09
N VAL A 89 -13.26 -15.72 2.16
CA VAL A 89 -12.23 -15.31 1.21
C VAL A 89 -12.52 -15.84 -0.19
N VAL A 90 -12.24 -15.02 -1.19
CA VAL A 90 -12.28 -15.41 -2.60
C VAL A 90 -10.86 -15.55 -3.11
N PRO A 91 -10.46 -16.73 -3.64
CA PRO A 91 -9.16 -16.89 -4.27
C PRO A 91 -9.10 -16.12 -5.59
N VAL A 92 -8.01 -15.39 -5.78
CA VAL A 92 -7.66 -14.70 -7.02
C VAL A 92 -6.25 -15.10 -7.46
N GLU A 93 -6.03 -15.13 -8.76
CA GLU A 93 -4.72 -15.34 -9.38
C GLU A 93 -4.17 -13.96 -9.78
N VAL A 94 -3.02 -13.58 -9.22
CA VAL A 94 -2.36 -12.30 -9.47
C VAL A 94 -0.98 -12.57 -10.04
N ASP A 95 -0.81 -12.39 -11.35
CA ASP A 95 0.43 -12.69 -12.08
C ASP A 95 1.07 -14.04 -11.68
N GLY A 96 0.26 -15.10 -11.70
CA GLY A 96 0.67 -16.47 -11.36
C GLY A 96 0.74 -16.79 -9.86
N ARG A 97 0.49 -15.80 -8.98
CA ARG A 97 0.40 -16.01 -7.54
C ARG A 97 -1.03 -16.17 -7.09
N ARG A 98 -1.29 -17.12 -6.19
CA ARG A 98 -2.61 -17.26 -5.58
C ARG A 98 -2.71 -16.36 -4.35
N LEU A 99 -3.53 -15.32 -4.46
CA LEU A 99 -3.89 -14.41 -3.37
C LEU A 99 -5.39 -14.50 -3.07
N PHE A 100 -5.85 -13.71 -2.13
CA PHE A 100 -7.22 -13.75 -1.63
C PHE A 100 -7.77 -12.35 -1.40
N LEU A 101 -9.05 -12.17 -1.75
CA LEU A 101 -9.83 -10.98 -1.46
C LEU A 101 -10.96 -11.30 -0.48
N HIS A 102 -11.48 -10.27 0.19
CA HIS A 102 -12.81 -10.36 0.76
C HIS A 102 -13.85 -10.42 -0.38
N PRO A 103 -14.94 -11.22 -0.26
CA PRO A 103 -15.98 -11.30 -1.29
C PRO A 103 -16.49 -9.93 -1.77
N ASP A 104 -16.79 -9.02 -0.85
CA ASP A 104 -17.28 -7.66 -1.15
C ASP A 104 -16.33 -6.81 -2.02
N ASP A 105 -15.03 -7.13 -2.08
CA ASP A 105 -14.06 -6.33 -2.85
C ASP A 105 -13.83 -6.91 -4.26
N LEU A 106 -14.41 -8.06 -4.58
CA LEU A 106 -14.14 -8.75 -5.85
C LEU A 106 -14.56 -7.93 -7.06
N ASP A 107 -15.77 -7.38 -7.04
CA ASP A 107 -16.29 -6.60 -8.15
C ASP A 107 -15.57 -5.25 -8.25
N ALA A 108 -15.24 -4.62 -7.12
CA ALA A 108 -14.46 -3.40 -7.08
C ALA A 108 -13.04 -3.60 -7.63
N ALA A 109 -12.40 -4.74 -7.32
CA ALA A 109 -11.07 -5.07 -7.86
C ALA A 109 -11.11 -5.33 -9.37
N ARG A 110 -12.17 -5.97 -9.89
CA ARG A 110 -12.36 -6.20 -11.34
C ARG A 110 -12.70 -4.93 -12.10
N ALA A 111 -13.48 -4.05 -11.49
CA ALA A 111 -13.91 -2.80 -12.09
C ALA A 111 -12.93 -1.64 -11.85
N ALA A 112 -11.83 -1.90 -11.12
CA ALA A 112 -10.85 -0.89 -10.77
C ALA A 112 -10.30 -0.24 -12.05
N PRO A 113 -10.51 1.07 -12.26
CA PRO A 113 -9.95 1.73 -13.43
C PRO A 113 -8.43 1.69 -13.34
N ALA A 114 -7.77 1.63 -14.49
CA ALA A 114 -6.33 1.81 -14.55
C ALA A 114 -5.96 3.11 -13.80
N ALA A 115 -5.04 3.01 -12.85
CA ALA A 115 -4.58 4.16 -12.09
C ALA A 115 -3.95 5.20 -13.04
N ARG A 116 -4.20 6.49 -12.76
CA ARG A 116 -3.74 7.60 -13.61
C ARG A 116 -3.09 8.68 -12.76
N GLY A 117 -2.35 9.55 -13.44
CA GLY A 117 -1.74 10.72 -12.82
C GLY A 117 -0.52 10.40 -11.97
N VAL A 118 -0.11 11.41 -11.20
CA VAL A 118 1.05 11.37 -10.30
C VAL A 118 0.60 11.70 -8.88
N SER A 119 1.09 10.94 -7.90
CA SER A 119 0.83 11.18 -6.48
C SER A 119 2.12 11.05 -5.69
N LEU A 120 2.29 11.90 -4.69
CA LEU A 120 3.41 11.85 -3.75
C LEU A 120 2.93 11.25 -2.45
N LEU A 121 3.29 9.98 -2.21
CA LEU A 121 3.05 9.35 -0.92
C LEU A 121 4.11 9.81 0.08
N PRO A 122 3.72 10.21 1.31
CA PRO A 122 4.68 10.53 2.36
C PRO A 122 5.53 9.31 2.72
N PRO A 123 6.70 9.51 3.36
CA PRO A 123 7.38 8.43 4.04
C PRO A 123 6.40 7.66 4.96
N TYR A 124 6.50 6.33 4.95
CA TYR A 124 5.68 5.45 5.79
C TYR A 124 4.17 5.53 5.51
N ASP A 125 3.79 5.93 4.29
CA ASP A 125 2.40 5.87 3.86
C ASP A 125 1.81 4.45 4.05
N PRO A 126 0.55 4.32 4.49
CA PRO A 126 -0.03 3.01 4.81
C PRO A 126 -0.02 2.00 3.64
N VAL A 127 -0.04 2.48 2.38
CA VAL A 127 0.12 1.61 1.19
C VAL A 127 1.49 0.92 1.17
N LEU A 128 2.54 1.58 1.66
CA LEU A 128 3.92 1.08 1.67
C LEU A 128 4.20 0.11 2.83
N GLU A 129 3.32 0.05 3.82
CA GLU A 129 3.47 -0.74 5.05
C GLU A 129 2.72 -2.09 5.00
N LEU A 130 2.06 -2.42 3.89
CA LEU A 130 1.33 -3.69 3.68
C LEU A 130 2.24 -4.94 3.58
N GLY A 131 3.55 -4.79 3.68
CA GLY A 131 4.52 -5.89 3.78
C GLY A 131 4.87 -6.58 2.47
N ASP A 132 4.11 -6.38 1.40
CA ASP A 132 4.30 -7.03 0.10
C ASP A 132 5.11 -6.17 -0.89
N ARG A 133 6.28 -5.77 -0.42
CA ARG A 133 7.20 -4.86 -1.11
C ARG A 133 7.50 -5.25 -2.56
N ALA A 134 7.51 -6.55 -2.87
CA ALA A 134 7.77 -7.06 -4.21
C ALA A 134 6.63 -6.78 -5.21
N LEU A 135 5.38 -6.69 -4.74
CA LEU A 135 4.25 -6.32 -5.58
C LEU A 135 4.28 -4.83 -5.95
N LEU A 136 4.63 -3.99 -4.97
CA LEU A 136 4.73 -2.54 -5.14
C LEU A 136 5.98 -2.14 -5.96
N VAL A 137 7.10 -2.80 -5.69
CA VAL A 137 8.40 -2.54 -6.33
C VAL A 137 9.06 -3.88 -6.67
N PRO A 138 8.86 -4.40 -7.90
CA PRO A 138 9.40 -5.70 -8.30
C PRO A 138 10.94 -5.77 -8.24
N ASP A 139 11.60 -4.68 -8.64
CA ASP A 139 13.06 -4.59 -8.68
C ASP A 139 13.67 -4.53 -7.25
N PRO A 140 14.49 -5.52 -6.84
CA PRO A 140 15.11 -5.54 -5.51
C PRO A 140 16.06 -4.37 -5.24
N ALA A 141 16.71 -3.80 -6.27
CA ALA A 141 17.59 -2.65 -6.09
C ALA A 141 16.77 -1.38 -5.77
N ARG A 142 15.62 -1.20 -6.43
CA ARG A 142 14.67 -0.11 -6.14
C ARG A 142 14.02 -0.28 -4.77
N ARG A 143 13.71 -1.51 -4.36
CA ARG A 143 13.19 -1.79 -3.00
C ARG A 143 14.10 -1.24 -1.90
N LYS A 144 15.42 -1.39 -2.05
CA LYS A 144 16.41 -0.87 -1.07
C LYS A 144 16.43 0.67 -1.00
N GLN A 145 15.90 1.35 -2.00
CA GLN A 145 15.80 2.81 -2.03
C GLN A 145 14.50 3.30 -1.35
N VAL A 146 13.41 2.55 -1.48
CA VAL A 146 12.11 2.84 -0.85
C VAL A 146 12.09 2.47 0.63
N TRP A 147 12.55 1.28 0.99
CA TRP A 147 12.58 0.82 2.39
C TRP A 147 14.02 0.83 2.90
N ARG A 148 14.41 1.92 3.56
CA ARG A 148 15.78 2.13 4.09
C ARG A 148 15.83 1.81 5.58
N ALA A 149 17.00 1.40 6.06
CA ALA A 149 17.21 1.08 7.47
C ALA A 149 17.02 2.28 8.42
N THR A 150 17.33 3.50 7.96
CA THR A 150 17.32 4.70 8.82
C THR A 150 16.05 5.54 8.64
N ALA A 151 15.78 5.95 7.40
CA ALA A 151 14.70 6.87 7.08
C ALA A 151 14.18 6.62 5.67
N ASN A 152 12.95 6.13 5.59
CA ASN A 152 12.26 5.94 4.32
C ASN A 152 12.08 7.31 3.64
N PRO A 153 12.38 7.44 2.34
CA PRO A 153 11.92 8.58 1.58
C PRO A 153 10.40 8.49 1.37
N GLY A 154 9.80 9.56 0.85
CA GLY A 154 8.48 9.45 0.24
C GLY A 154 8.56 8.73 -1.09
N VAL A 155 7.42 8.29 -1.59
CA VAL A 155 7.31 7.54 -2.86
C VAL A 155 6.56 8.36 -3.89
N VAL A 156 7.05 8.32 -5.13
CA VAL A 156 6.32 8.86 -6.28
C VAL A 156 5.54 7.72 -6.92
N LEU A 157 4.21 7.84 -6.96
CA LEU A 157 3.36 6.98 -7.77
C LEU A 157 3.09 7.67 -9.11
N ALA A 158 3.25 6.93 -10.21
CA ALA A 158 2.79 7.33 -11.53
C ALA A 158 1.96 6.20 -12.13
N ALA A 159 0.70 6.50 -12.49
CA ALA A 159 -0.24 5.50 -12.98
C ALA A 159 -0.31 4.22 -12.10
N GLY A 160 -0.29 4.41 -10.78
CA GLY A 160 -0.33 3.31 -9.79
C GLY A 160 0.95 2.51 -9.61
N ALA A 161 2.02 2.81 -10.36
CA ALA A 161 3.33 2.18 -10.17
C ALA A 161 4.28 3.10 -9.40
N VAL A 162 5.17 2.49 -8.60
CA VAL A 162 6.25 3.21 -7.94
C VAL A 162 7.27 3.68 -8.99
N ALA A 163 7.26 4.98 -9.27
CA ALA A 163 8.09 5.61 -10.30
C ALA A 163 9.39 6.21 -9.75
N GLY A 164 9.53 6.30 -8.43
CA GLY A 164 10.71 6.87 -7.78
C GLY A 164 10.49 7.15 -6.31
N THR A 165 11.45 7.87 -5.74
CA THR A 165 11.39 8.36 -4.36
C THR A 165 11.47 9.87 -4.31
N TRP A 166 11.09 10.48 -3.19
CA TRP A 166 11.29 11.90 -2.97
C TRP A 166 11.69 12.20 -1.53
N ARG A 167 12.38 13.33 -1.35
CA ARG A 167 12.72 13.88 -0.03
C ARG A 167 12.42 15.37 -0.01
N ARG A 168 11.96 15.86 1.14
CA ARG A 168 11.77 17.30 1.37
C ARG A 168 12.89 17.86 2.21
N ARG A 169 13.43 19.00 1.79
CA ARG A 169 14.40 19.79 2.57
C ARG A 169 14.10 21.27 2.37
N LYS A 170 13.86 21.99 3.48
CA LYS A 170 13.61 23.45 3.49
C LYS A 170 12.56 23.92 2.46
N GLY A 171 11.45 23.18 2.31
CA GLY A 171 10.36 23.53 1.38
C GLY A 171 10.59 23.13 -0.08
N THR A 172 11.69 22.45 -0.39
CA THR A 172 11.95 21.90 -1.73
C THR A 172 11.77 20.39 -1.71
N ILE A 173 11.00 19.86 -2.66
CA ILE A 173 10.87 18.42 -2.91
C ILE A 173 11.88 18.02 -3.99
N THR A 174 12.78 17.10 -3.66
CA THR A 174 13.70 16.48 -4.62
C THR A 174 13.19 15.09 -4.96
N VAL A 175 12.90 14.85 -6.24
CA VAL A 175 12.44 13.57 -6.78
C VAL A 175 13.62 12.82 -7.41
N THR A 176 13.76 11.54 -7.08
CA THR A 176 14.72 10.61 -7.70
C THR A 176 13.93 9.53 -8.43
N PRO A 177 13.82 9.61 -9.77
CA PRO A 177 13.06 8.65 -10.55
C PRO A 177 13.80 7.31 -10.66
N PHE A 178 13.06 6.20 -10.78
CA PHE A 178 13.61 4.87 -11.02
C PHE A 178 13.73 4.51 -12.52
N GLY A 179 13.44 5.47 -13.40
CA GLY A 179 13.42 5.30 -14.84
C GLY A 179 13.10 6.64 -15.48
N ARG A 180 12.22 6.65 -16.50
CA ARG A 180 11.75 7.90 -17.08
C ARG A 180 11.09 8.76 -15.99
N ALA A 181 11.58 9.99 -15.84
CA ALA A 181 11.01 10.95 -14.92
C ALA A 181 9.52 11.19 -15.24
N PRO A 182 8.64 11.16 -14.21
CA PRO A 182 7.27 11.62 -14.38
C PRO A 182 7.22 13.07 -14.84
N ASP A 183 6.11 13.47 -15.46
CA ASP A 183 5.94 14.83 -15.96
C ASP A 183 6.12 15.85 -14.82
N ARG A 184 6.98 16.86 -15.06
CA ARG A 184 7.36 17.83 -14.04
C ARG A 184 6.19 18.70 -13.60
N ARG A 185 5.26 19.03 -14.51
CA ARG A 185 4.06 19.80 -14.15
C ARG A 185 3.13 18.97 -13.28
N ALA A 186 2.95 17.69 -13.60
CA ALA A 186 2.18 16.77 -12.77
C ALA A 186 2.80 16.60 -11.37
N LEU A 187 4.13 16.49 -11.27
CA LEU A 187 4.83 16.45 -9.98
C LEU A 187 4.64 17.74 -9.17
N ALA A 188 4.78 18.91 -9.80
CA ALA A 188 4.57 20.20 -9.13
C ALA A 188 3.12 20.36 -8.65
N ALA A 189 2.14 19.97 -9.47
CA ALA A 189 0.73 19.98 -9.10
C ALA A 189 0.43 19.04 -7.92
N ALA A 190 1.04 17.86 -7.90
CA ALA A 190 0.89 16.90 -6.79
C ALA A 190 1.61 17.36 -5.50
N ALA A 191 2.69 18.12 -5.62
CA ALA A 191 3.46 18.64 -4.49
C ALA A 191 2.83 19.88 -3.85
N GLY A 192 2.22 20.77 -4.65
CA GLY A 192 1.81 22.10 -4.20
C GLY A 192 2.99 23.04 -3.84
N GLU A 193 4.24 22.62 -4.12
CA GLU A 193 5.48 23.29 -3.74
C GLU A 193 6.53 23.13 -4.86
N GLU A 194 7.72 23.72 -4.67
CA GLU A 194 8.81 23.61 -5.64
C GLU A 194 9.35 22.18 -5.74
N VAL A 195 9.41 21.66 -6.98
CA VAL A 195 9.94 20.34 -7.29
C VAL A 195 11.19 20.43 -8.15
N VAL A 196 12.23 19.74 -7.69
CA VAL A 196 13.47 19.45 -8.41
C VAL A 196 13.51 17.96 -8.74
N VAL A 197 13.81 17.61 -9.98
CA VAL A 197 14.01 16.22 -10.40
C VAL A 197 15.51 15.98 -10.53
N ALA A 198 16.04 15.02 -9.77
CA ALA A 198 17.44 14.61 -9.88
C ALA A 198 17.68 13.91 -11.22
N GLU A 199 18.83 14.20 -11.83
CA GLU A 199 19.31 13.47 -13.00
C GLU A 199 19.70 12.04 -12.57
N SER A 200 19.38 11.07 -13.43
CA SER A 200 19.57 9.62 -13.16
C SER A 200 20.99 9.18 -13.41
#